data_AF-A0AAE6T942-F1
#
_entry.id   AF-A0AAE6T942-F1
#
_cell.length_a   1.000
_cell.length_b   1.000
_cell.length_c   1.000
_cell.angle_alpha   90.00
_cell.angle_beta   90.00
_cell.angle_gamma   90.00
#
_symmetry.space_group_name_H-M   'P 1'
#
loop_
_entity.id
_entity.type
_entity.pdbx_description
1 polymer ?
#
loop_
_entity_poly.entity_id
_entity_poly.type
_entity_poly.pdbx_seq_one_letter_code
_entity_poly.pdbx_strand_id
1 'polypeptide(L)'
;MKAHHLYSTATTLAAAVLLAAPSLADQTISDAQTKAVNMTEGKLTVTGTGFLNVAKNAVNLKDPIQSALEIEVMEGGRISGKSALVLDQDMENGITGQLISVTNSGTMTGTEKQAIDLRYMINTSATITNNGTISAGQKGAVKLGNNATVVNNGTIETTAAGENGITAKHYDPEDDGIDTFAHGLDLANNSGGKITGMKHGVTGEGKAAISNNGRIEGRGGSGLNWDWNAALQQDDKYVVTVVNGKDGVISGTGDATTLDGDGVDVDYIVNLTNSGTIIAKDSFGSADGLAIGGGVVTNTGTITASNSNTNGQAYGILVDDSDGGNAFEAIRITNSGTIEGTGSNGVGIRIVSDRENCIFMEGGTITGGSGQAVVMGSGDDVFSYSGGTVNGSVDGGAGFNIMVFQPAETDLTFSSDLKNFHSISIQGSSLSPGASVTLENLTITLDMASLSQDKPLFSLEGNSTASGSLLFNNVILQLMGTPDALPVDGSGMVYFKLAGNGISLEGLEVRTEGGYKLDMSRDGYVGVNFNTPEPAAAALGLFGFSLSMLRRRRTAA
;
A
#
# COMPACT_ATOMS: atom_id res chain seq x y z
N MET A 1 -42.77 54.34 39.60
CA MET A 1 -41.45 54.15 40.26
C MET A 1 -41.68 53.52 41.62
N LYS A 2 -41.42 52.21 41.74
CA LYS A 2 -41.38 51.47 43.01
C LYS A 2 -40.04 50.73 43.04
N ALA A 3 -39.37 50.84 44.18
CA ALA A 3 -37.98 50.50 44.41
C ALA A 3 -37.74 48.99 44.41
N HIS A 4 -36.63 48.57 43.79
CA HIS A 4 -36.02 47.26 44.03
C HIS A 4 -35.10 47.36 45.25
N HIS A 5 -35.46 46.62 46.30
CA HIS A 5 -34.63 46.42 47.48
C HIS A 5 -33.62 45.28 47.20
N LEU A 6 -32.34 45.58 47.39
CA LEU A 6 -31.34 44.59 47.75
C LEU A 6 -31.70 44.00 49.13
N TYR A 7 -31.63 42.67 49.25
CA TYR A 7 -31.31 42.00 50.50
C TYR A 7 -30.32 40.88 50.25
N SER A 8 -29.17 40.97 50.90
CA SER A 8 -28.19 39.91 51.04
C SER A 8 -28.73 38.83 51.96
N THR A 9 -28.55 37.56 51.61
CA THR A 9 -28.60 36.47 52.57
C THR A 9 -27.44 35.52 52.35
N ALA A 10 -26.78 35.24 53.46
CA ALA A 10 -25.58 34.46 53.63
C ALA A 10 -25.68 33.06 53.02
N THR A 11 -24.63 32.64 52.33
CA THR A 11 -24.34 31.22 52.09
C THR A 11 -23.32 30.80 53.14
N THR A 12 -23.79 30.02 54.10
CA THR A 12 -22.99 29.30 55.07
C THR A 12 -21.91 28.49 54.36
N LEU A 13 -20.64 28.84 54.62
CA LEU A 13 -19.48 28.02 54.30
C LEU A 13 -19.52 26.79 55.21
N ALA A 14 -20.26 25.76 54.80
CA ALA A 14 -20.05 24.44 55.34
C ALA A 14 -18.68 23.99 54.85
N ALA A 15 -17.68 24.05 55.74
CA ALA A 15 -16.46 23.27 55.59
C ALA A 15 -16.86 21.79 55.59
N ALA A 16 -17.32 21.29 54.45
CA ALA A 16 -17.17 19.89 54.13
C ALA A 16 -15.66 19.69 54.07
N VAL A 17 -15.12 19.14 55.15
CA VAL A 17 -13.85 18.42 55.10
C VAL A 17 -14.04 17.43 53.97
N LEU A 18 -13.51 17.77 52.80
CA LEU A 18 -13.25 16.82 51.74
C LEU A 18 -12.21 15.89 52.35
N LEU A 19 -12.70 14.88 53.07
CA LEU A 19 -11.98 13.64 53.26
C LEU A 19 -11.68 13.20 51.84
N ALA A 20 -10.50 13.55 51.34
CA ALA A 20 -9.93 12.94 50.16
C ALA A 20 -10.16 11.44 50.36
N ALA A 21 -11.00 10.86 49.49
CA ALA A 21 -11.09 9.41 49.42
C ALA A 21 -9.63 8.92 49.34
N PRO A 22 -9.23 7.94 50.17
CA PRO A 22 -7.86 7.47 50.14
C PRO A 22 -7.55 7.11 48.70
N SER A 23 -6.51 7.72 48.14
CA SER A 23 -6.00 7.32 46.84
C SER A 23 -5.83 5.81 46.88
N LEU A 24 -6.43 5.07 45.95
CA LEU A 24 -6.26 3.62 45.94
C LEU A 24 -4.77 3.37 45.68
N ALA A 25 -4.05 3.07 46.76
CA ALA A 25 -2.60 2.90 46.78
C ALA A 25 -2.19 1.77 45.83
N ASP A 26 -0.96 1.85 45.34
CA ASP A 26 -0.35 0.82 44.51
C ASP A 26 -0.66 -0.59 45.03
N GLN A 27 -1.14 -1.46 44.15
CA GLN A 27 -1.54 -2.82 44.46
C GLN A 27 -0.47 -3.78 43.96
N THR A 28 -0.08 -4.75 44.79
CA THR A 28 0.85 -5.82 44.41
C THR A 28 0.20 -7.18 44.59
N ILE A 29 0.18 -7.99 43.53
CA ILE A 29 -0.26 -9.39 43.54
C ILE A 29 0.99 -10.27 43.54
N SER A 30 1.28 -10.89 44.68
CA SER A 30 2.44 -11.79 44.85
C SER A 30 2.10 -13.27 44.84
N ASP A 31 0.82 -13.61 44.95
CA ASP A 31 0.30 -14.99 45.00
C ASP A 31 -1.00 -15.10 44.18
N ALA A 32 -1.67 -16.25 44.26
CA ALA A 32 -2.96 -16.44 43.60
C ALA A 32 -4.09 -15.62 44.26
N GLN A 33 -4.81 -14.83 43.46
CA GLN A 33 -5.99 -14.04 43.86
C GLN A 33 -7.14 -14.26 42.90
N THR A 34 -8.37 -14.37 43.42
CA THR A 34 -9.59 -14.58 42.61
C THR A 34 -10.56 -13.40 42.61
N LYS A 35 -10.21 -12.33 43.34
CA LYS A 35 -10.99 -11.09 43.37
C LYS A 35 -10.48 -10.13 42.31
N ALA A 36 -11.41 -9.53 41.56
CA ALA A 36 -11.10 -8.48 40.61
C ALA A 36 -10.43 -7.28 41.28
N VAL A 37 -9.55 -6.62 40.54
CA VAL A 37 -8.99 -5.32 40.88
C VAL A 37 -9.83 -4.26 40.15
N ASN A 38 -10.29 -3.24 40.88
CA ASN A 38 -10.85 -2.03 40.29
C ASN A 38 -9.83 -0.91 40.50
N MET A 39 -9.50 -0.17 39.45
CA MET A 39 -8.52 0.91 39.51
C MET A 39 -9.09 2.20 38.93
N THR A 40 -8.69 3.30 39.55
CA THR A 40 -9.03 4.68 39.17
C THR A 40 -7.78 5.56 39.06
N GLU A 41 -6.67 5.09 39.62
CA GLU A 41 -5.34 5.70 39.63
C GLU A 41 -4.30 4.68 40.16
N GLY A 42 -3.01 5.05 40.11
CA GLY A 42 -1.92 4.32 40.74
C GLY A 42 -1.41 3.13 39.94
N LYS A 43 -0.59 2.29 40.58
CA LYS A 43 0.09 1.16 39.94
C LYS A 43 -0.45 -0.19 40.41
N LEU A 44 -0.74 -1.10 39.49
CA LEU A 44 -0.91 -2.53 39.76
C LEU A 44 0.33 -3.28 39.31
N THR A 45 0.95 -4.03 40.23
CA THR A 45 2.09 -4.92 39.94
C THR A 45 1.68 -6.37 40.18
N VAL A 46 1.81 -7.22 39.17
CA VAL A 46 1.67 -8.68 39.30
C VAL A 46 3.05 -9.30 39.20
N THR A 47 3.57 -9.78 40.33
CA THR A 47 4.94 -10.31 40.41
C THR A 47 5.07 -11.68 39.72
N GLY A 48 6.28 -12.21 39.61
CA GLY A 48 6.54 -13.49 38.93
C GLY A 48 5.87 -14.72 39.55
N THR A 49 5.42 -14.64 40.81
CA THR A 49 4.60 -15.68 41.47
C THR A 49 3.12 -15.29 41.56
N GLY A 50 2.78 -14.06 41.21
CA GLY A 50 1.43 -13.52 41.27
C GLY A 50 0.53 -14.10 40.19
N PHE A 51 -0.70 -14.45 40.58
CA PHE A 51 -1.72 -14.88 39.63
C PHE A 51 -3.10 -14.30 39.97
N LEU A 52 -3.51 -13.28 39.22
CA LEU A 52 -4.86 -12.75 39.29
C LEU A 52 -5.78 -13.55 38.35
N ASN A 53 -6.57 -14.47 38.91
CA ASN A 53 -7.44 -15.38 38.16
C ASN A 53 -8.91 -15.19 38.53
N VAL A 54 -9.64 -14.43 37.72
CA VAL A 54 -10.97 -13.94 38.06
C VAL A 54 -11.99 -14.51 37.08
N ALA A 55 -13.12 -15.04 37.57
CA ALA A 55 -14.18 -15.58 36.69
C ALA A 55 -14.93 -14.49 35.87
N LYS A 56 -14.71 -13.22 36.19
CA LYS A 56 -15.21 -12.02 35.49
C LYS A 56 -14.02 -11.29 34.85
N ASN A 57 -14.13 -9.99 34.60
CA ASN A 57 -12.98 -9.18 34.20
C ASN A 57 -12.01 -9.03 35.37
N ALA A 58 -10.72 -9.24 35.12
CA ALA A 58 -9.70 -9.30 36.17
C ALA A 58 -9.32 -7.90 36.69
N VAL A 59 -8.97 -6.98 35.79
CA VAL A 59 -8.71 -5.57 36.09
C VAL A 59 -9.77 -4.72 35.41
N ASN A 60 -10.44 -3.86 36.18
CA ASN A 60 -11.53 -3.01 35.70
C ASN A 60 -11.20 -1.55 35.93
N LEU A 61 -11.32 -0.74 34.88
CA LEU A 61 -11.20 0.72 34.95
C LEU A 61 -12.62 1.29 34.88
N LYS A 62 -13.19 1.63 36.04
CA LYS A 62 -14.64 1.82 36.24
C LYS A 62 -15.06 3.20 36.74
N ASP A 63 -14.13 3.97 37.30
CA ASP A 63 -14.39 5.34 37.72
C ASP A 63 -13.43 6.29 36.99
N PRO A 64 -13.78 7.59 36.84
CA PRO A 64 -12.96 8.59 36.15
C PRO A 64 -11.49 8.50 36.54
N ILE A 65 -10.63 8.27 35.55
CA ILE A 65 -9.19 8.15 35.78
C ILE A 65 -8.63 9.57 35.88
N GLN A 66 -8.18 9.97 37.08
CA GLN A 66 -7.76 11.35 37.37
C GLN A 66 -6.25 11.56 37.31
N SER A 67 -5.47 10.48 37.26
CA SER A 67 -4.00 10.49 37.22
C SER A 67 -3.48 9.23 36.52
N ALA A 68 -2.18 9.18 36.21
CA ALA A 68 -1.58 8.07 35.48
C ALA A 68 -1.83 6.72 36.17
N LEU A 69 -2.28 5.75 35.37
CA LEU A 69 -2.55 4.38 35.71
C LEU A 69 -1.49 3.48 35.09
N GLU A 70 -0.80 2.71 35.93
CA GLU A 70 0.23 1.77 35.49
C GLU A 70 -0.17 0.34 35.82
N ILE A 71 -0.06 -0.55 34.86
CA ILE A 71 -0.25 -1.99 35.06
C ILE A 71 1.03 -2.69 34.61
N GLU A 72 1.73 -3.29 35.57
CA GLU A 72 2.95 -4.06 35.34
C GLU A 72 2.70 -5.54 35.63
N VAL A 73 2.88 -6.40 34.64
CA VAL A 73 2.90 -7.85 34.80
C VAL A 73 4.33 -8.31 34.61
N MET A 74 4.99 -8.71 35.69
CA MET A 74 6.38 -9.18 35.65
C MET A 74 6.47 -10.55 34.97
N GLU A 75 7.69 -10.94 34.57
CA GLU A 75 7.95 -12.29 34.06
C GLU A 75 7.47 -13.36 35.05
N GLY A 76 6.71 -14.34 34.56
CA GLY A 76 6.03 -15.37 35.39
C GLY A 76 4.68 -14.94 35.98
N GLY A 77 4.42 -13.64 36.06
CA GLY A 77 3.17 -13.06 36.54
C GLY A 77 2.02 -13.28 35.56
N ARG A 78 0.81 -13.44 36.09
CA ARG A 78 -0.36 -13.83 35.31
C ARG A 78 -1.61 -13.04 35.66
N ILE A 79 -2.30 -12.53 34.65
CA ILE A 79 -3.65 -11.98 34.75
C ILE A 79 -4.56 -12.78 33.83
N SER A 80 -5.64 -13.33 34.36
CA SER A 80 -6.63 -14.11 33.62
C SER A 80 -8.04 -13.74 34.08
N GLY A 81 -8.90 -13.45 33.12
CA GLY A 81 -10.34 -13.32 33.35
C GLY A 81 -11.11 -13.33 32.03
N LYS A 82 -12.41 -13.03 32.06
CA LYS A 82 -13.19 -12.85 30.82
C LYS A 82 -12.45 -11.90 29.88
N SER A 83 -12.07 -10.75 30.43
CA SER A 83 -10.95 -9.92 29.98
C SER A 83 -9.90 -9.82 31.08
N ALA A 84 -8.63 -9.72 30.72
CA ALA A 84 -7.56 -9.44 31.69
C ALA A 84 -7.61 -7.97 32.12
N LEU A 85 -7.83 -7.06 31.17
CA LEU A 85 -7.99 -5.62 31.40
C LEU A 85 -9.18 -5.10 30.59
N VAL A 86 -10.05 -4.32 31.23
CA VAL A 86 -11.19 -3.67 30.57
C VAL A 86 -11.34 -2.23 31.04
N LEU A 87 -11.61 -1.34 30.09
CA LEU A 87 -12.22 -0.02 30.33
C LEU A 87 -13.74 -0.19 30.26
N ASP A 88 -14.45 0.21 31.30
CA ASP A 88 -15.91 0.11 31.34
C ASP A 88 -16.58 1.07 30.33
N GLN A 89 -17.75 0.71 29.82
CA GLN A 89 -18.49 1.48 28.81
C GLN A 89 -19.03 2.79 29.37
N ASP A 90 -19.34 2.84 30.68
CA ASP A 90 -19.87 4.03 31.36
C ASP A 90 -18.84 5.18 31.48
N MET A 91 -17.61 4.99 30.97
CA MET A 91 -16.48 5.92 31.05
C MET A 91 -16.30 6.83 29.83
N GLU A 92 -17.30 6.87 28.94
CA GLU A 92 -17.33 7.58 27.64
C GLU A 92 -16.82 9.02 27.68
N ASN A 93 -17.01 9.72 28.81
CA ASN A 93 -16.64 11.13 28.99
C ASN A 93 -15.50 11.38 30.02
N GLY A 94 -14.87 10.32 30.53
CA GLY A 94 -14.14 10.37 31.81
C GLY A 94 -12.61 10.38 31.78
N ILE A 95 -11.96 10.33 30.62
CA ILE A 95 -10.49 10.24 30.54
C ILE A 95 -9.93 11.35 29.66
N THR A 96 -9.10 12.23 30.25
CA THR A 96 -8.37 13.30 29.54
C THR A 96 -6.87 13.04 29.62
N GLY A 97 -6.18 12.97 28.47
CA GLY A 97 -4.71 12.86 28.39
C GLY A 97 -4.12 11.44 28.45
N GLN A 98 -2.79 11.31 28.28
CA GLN A 98 -2.06 10.03 28.37
C GLN A 98 -2.10 9.49 29.79
N LEU A 99 -2.86 8.41 30.01
CA LEU A 99 -3.14 7.97 31.37
C LEU A 99 -3.04 6.46 31.59
N ILE A 100 -3.08 5.60 30.57
CA ILE A 100 -3.02 4.14 30.77
C ILE A 100 -1.71 3.60 30.20
N SER A 101 -0.85 3.08 31.08
CA SER A 101 0.37 2.37 30.69
C SER A 101 0.28 0.91 31.12
N VAL A 102 0.45 -0.01 30.16
CA VAL A 102 0.50 -1.45 30.41
C VAL A 102 1.87 -1.96 30.01
N THR A 103 2.61 -2.54 30.94
CA THR A 103 3.87 -3.26 30.68
C THR A 103 3.69 -4.73 31.03
N ASN A 104 3.59 -5.59 30.02
CA ASN A 104 3.43 -7.02 30.20
C ASN A 104 4.71 -7.78 29.83
N SER A 105 5.39 -8.37 30.81
CA SER A 105 6.46 -9.35 30.62
C SER A 105 6.03 -10.78 31.01
N GLY A 106 4.81 -10.94 31.54
CA GLY A 106 4.21 -12.22 31.92
C GLY A 106 3.12 -12.67 30.95
N THR A 107 1.95 -13.03 31.47
CA THR A 107 0.81 -13.46 30.66
C THR A 107 -0.47 -12.71 31.02
N MET A 108 -1.14 -12.15 30.02
CA MET A 108 -2.50 -11.60 30.12
C MET A 108 -3.44 -12.41 29.22
N THR A 109 -4.52 -12.96 29.79
CA THR A 109 -5.44 -13.85 29.07
C THR A 109 -6.90 -13.40 29.18
N GLY A 110 -7.56 -13.30 28.02
CA GLY A 110 -9.01 -13.19 27.89
C GLY A 110 -9.65 -14.55 27.63
N THR A 111 -10.40 -15.08 28.58
CA THR A 111 -10.97 -16.43 28.49
C THR A 111 -12.28 -16.48 27.69
N GLU A 112 -13.05 -15.38 27.69
CA GLU A 112 -14.34 -15.26 26.98
C GLU A 112 -14.42 -14.02 26.09
N LYS A 113 -13.63 -12.98 26.38
CA LYS A 113 -13.57 -11.71 25.66
C LYS A 113 -12.12 -11.40 25.26
N GLN A 114 -11.88 -10.17 24.80
CA GLN A 114 -10.53 -9.67 24.55
C GLN A 114 -9.68 -9.77 25.81
N ALA A 115 -8.38 -10.01 25.65
CA ALA A 115 -7.45 -9.94 26.78
C ALA A 115 -7.35 -8.51 27.30
N ILE A 116 -7.21 -7.55 26.39
CA ILE A 116 -7.24 -6.12 26.68
C ILE A 116 -8.36 -5.49 25.87
N ASP A 117 -9.31 -4.85 26.56
CA ASP A 117 -10.42 -4.12 25.95
C ASP A 117 -10.45 -2.67 26.43
N LEU A 118 -9.88 -1.78 25.63
CA LEU A 118 -9.81 -0.35 25.87
C LEU A 118 -10.52 0.43 24.75
N ARG A 119 -11.54 -0.16 24.13
CA ARG A 119 -12.24 0.44 22.98
C ARG A 119 -12.91 1.78 23.29
N TYR A 120 -13.37 1.95 24.53
CA TYR A 120 -14.13 3.12 24.98
C TYR A 120 -13.25 4.36 25.27
N MET A 121 -12.00 4.38 24.79
CA MET A 121 -11.09 5.52 24.91
C MET A 121 -11.36 6.54 23.79
N ILE A 122 -11.83 7.75 24.17
CA ILE A 122 -12.16 8.82 23.22
C ILE A 122 -11.12 9.97 23.27
N ASN A 123 -10.94 10.60 24.44
CA ASN A 123 -10.06 11.78 24.67
C ASN A 123 -8.74 11.44 25.39
N THR A 124 -8.31 10.19 25.29
CA THR A 124 -7.13 9.63 25.96
C THR A 124 -6.37 8.72 25.01
N SER A 125 -5.24 8.22 25.47
CA SER A 125 -4.41 7.25 24.77
C SER A 125 -3.87 6.25 25.77
N ALA A 126 -3.75 4.99 25.36
CA ALA A 126 -3.05 3.96 26.10
C ALA A 126 -1.70 3.65 25.45
N THR A 127 -0.68 3.38 26.26
CA THR A 127 0.57 2.77 25.82
C THR A 127 0.64 1.33 26.32
N ILE A 128 0.78 0.38 25.42
CA ILE A 128 0.94 -1.04 25.74
C ILE A 128 2.33 -1.48 25.29
N THR A 129 3.18 -1.84 26.25
CA THR A 129 4.46 -2.48 26.02
C THR A 129 4.35 -3.97 26.36
N ASN A 130 4.42 -4.83 25.36
CA ASN A 130 4.33 -6.28 25.53
C ASN A 130 5.68 -6.96 25.27
N ASN A 131 6.29 -7.51 26.30
CA ASN A 131 7.45 -8.42 26.26
C ASN A 131 7.06 -9.88 26.52
N GLY A 132 5.83 -10.14 26.98
CA GLY A 132 5.30 -11.46 27.30
C GLY A 132 4.21 -11.91 26.31
N THR A 133 3.17 -12.55 26.84
CA THR A 133 2.03 -13.03 26.03
C THR A 133 0.74 -12.29 26.41
N ILE A 134 0.04 -11.79 25.40
CA ILE A 134 -1.34 -11.31 25.49
C ILE A 134 -2.17 -12.20 24.57
N SER A 135 -3.15 -12.92 25.10
CA SER A 135 -3.92 -13.86 24.29
C SER A 135 -5.41 -13.96 24.64
N ALA A 136 -6.23 -14.23 23.64
CA ALA A 136 -7.67 -14.44 23.81
C ALA A 136 -8.17 -15.70 23.08
N GLY A 137 -9.05 -16.45 23.73
CA GLY A 137 -9.54 -17.74 23.21
C GLY A 137 -10.84 -17.67 22.41
N GLN A 138 -11.64 -16.61 22.60
CA GLN A 138 -13.02 -16.50 22.09
C GLN A 138 -13.31 -15.18 21.36
N LYS A 139 -12.39 -14.22 21.43
CA LYS A 139 -12.47 -12.90 20.80
C LYS A 139 -11.09 -12.42 20.36
N GLY A 140 -11.00 -11.27 19.69
CA GLY A 140 -9.72 -10.65 19.34
C GLY A 140 -8.84 -10.41 20.57
N ALA A 141 -7.51 -10.36 20.41
CA ALA A 141 -6.62 -10.31 21.58
C ALA A 141 -6.66 -8.94 22.26
N VAL A 142 -6.54 -7.87 21.47
CA VAL A 142 -6.47 -6.49 21.93
C VAL A 142 -7.44 -5.63 21.14
N LYS A 143 -8.27 -4.86 21.83
CA LYS A 143 -9.12 -3.84 21.21
C LYS A 143 -8.89 -2.48 21.86
N LEU A 144 -8.69 -1.48 21.02
CA LEU A 144 -8.22 -0.14 21.40
C LEU A 144 -9.15 0.91 20.80
N GLY A 145 -9.36 1.99 21.56
CA GLY A 145 -9.93 3.24 21.07
C GLY A 145 -8.87 4.17 20.47
N ASN A 146 -9.09 5.48 20.57
CA ASN A 146 -8.29 6.49 19.87
C ASN A 146 -6.82 6.58 20.37
N ASN A 147 -5.91 6.92 19.44
CA ASN A 147 -4.52 7.32 19.70
C ASN A 147 -3.69 6.33 20.54
N ALA A 148 -3.93 5.04 20.39
CA ALA A 148 -3.19 4.04 21.15
C ALA A 148 -1.78 3.81 20.59
N THR A 149 -0.82 3.59 21.48
CA THR A 149 0.54 3.16 21.17
C THR A 149 0.73 1.72 21.61
N VAL A 150 1.23 0.87 20.73
CA VAL A 150 1.56 -0.53 21.03
C VAL A 150 3.01 -0.78 20.65
N VAL A 151 3.82 -1.19 21.63
CA VAL A 151 5.19 -1.69 21.43
C VAL A 151 5.18 -3.17 21.74
N ASN A 152 5.34 -4.01 20.72
CA ASN A 152 5.32 -5.46 20.86
C ASN A 152 6.71 -6.07 20.63
N ASN A 153 7.26 -6.68 21.67
CA ASN A 153 8.44 -7.54 21.66
C ASN A 153 8.09 -9.02 21.92
N GLY A 154 6.85 -9.32 22.33
CA GLY A 154 6.36 -10.64 22.68
C GLY A 154 5.25 -11.14 21.75
N THR A 155 4.32 -11.94 22.28
CA THR A 155 3.19 -12.50 21.51
C THR A 155 1.89 -11.76 21.82
N ILE A 156 1.17 -11.33 20.78
CA ILE A 156 -0.23 -10.92 20.83
C ILE A 156 -1.00 -11.83 19.88
N GLU A 157 -1.91 -12.68 20.39
CA GLU A 157 -2.61 -13.62 19.52
C GLU A 157 -4.04 -13.95 19.96
N THR A 158 -4.89 -14.24 18.98
CA THR A 158 -6.18 -14.89 19.23
C THR A 158 -6.25 -16.23 18.51
N THR A 159 -6.96 -17.18 19.12
CA THR A 159 -7.30 -18.48 18.50
C THR A 159 -8.75 -18.53 18.02
N ALA A 160 -9.51 -17.45 18.21
CA ALA A 160 -10.93 -17.41 17.86
C ALA A 160 -11.09 -17.12 16.37
N ALA A 161 -11.74 -18.03 15.63
CA ALA A 161 -12.00 -17.86 14.20
C ALA A 161 -12.76 -16.54 13.91
N GLY A 162 -12.37 -15.85 12.84
CA GLY A 162 -12.98 -14.57 12.45
C GLY A 162 -12.60 -13.36 13.30
N GLU A 163 -11.67 -13.51 14.24
CA GLU A 163 -11.26 -12.42 15.15
C GLU A 163 -9.83 -11.94 14.87
N ASN A 164 -9.57 -10.67 15.17
CA ASN A 164 -8.31 -10.00 14.86
C ASN A 164 -7.29 -10.09 16.01
N GLY A 165 -6.00 -9.98 15.68
CA GLY A 165 -4.96 -9.84 16.70
C GLY A 165 -5.13 -8.52 17.47
N ILE A 166 -5.06 -7.41 16.75
CA ILE A 166 -5.31 -6.05 17.25
C ILE A 166 -6.46 -5.40 16.45
N THR A 167 -7.34 -4.70 17.14
CA THR A 167 -8.35 -3.83 16.51
C THR A 167 -8.25 -2.43 17.12
N ALA A 168 -7.92 -1.44 16.30
CA ALA A 168 -7.86 -0.02 16.65
C ALA A 168 -8.92 0.76 15.88
N LYS A 169 -10.18 0.64 16.31
CA LYS A 169 -11.34 1.26 15.67
C LYS A 169 -11.99 2.23 16.63
N HIS A 170 -12.58 3.30 16.09
CA HIS A 170 -13.30 4.28 16.89
C HIS A 170 -14.45 3.61 17.66
N TYR A 171 -14.75 4.12 18.85
CA TYR A 171 -15.96 3.80 19.57
C TYR A 171 -16.91 4.98 19.44
N ASP A 172 -17.97 4.79 18.64
CA ASP A 172 -19.07 5.74 18.51
C ASP A 172 -20.32 5.18 19.22
N PRO A 173 -20.80 5.85 20.29
CA PRO A 173 -22.03 5.52 20.99
C PRO A 173 -23.29 6.18 20.38
N GLU A 174 -23.19 7.37 19.79
CA GLU A 174 -24.25 8.17 19.16
C GLU A 174 -23.57 9.14 18.15
N ASP A 175 -23.78 8.92 16.85
CA ASP A 175 -23.11 9.63 15.74
C ASP A 175 -23.63 11.09 15.59
N ASP A 176 -23.25 11.97 16.52
CA ASP A 176 -23.48 13.42 16.46
C ASP A 176 -22.19 14.24 16.24
N GLY A 177 -21.50 13.93 15.14
CA GLY A 177 -21.03 14.97 14.23
C GLY A 177 -19.90 15.89 14.71
N ILE A 178 -18.99 15.40 15.57
CA ILE A 178 -17.69 16.05 15.79
C ILE A 178 -16.56 15.02 15.62
N ASP A 179 -16.32 14.69 14.35
CA ASP A 179 -15.12 14.00 13.84
C ASP A 179 -13.93 14.97 13.84
N THR A 180 -13.36 15.26 15.03
CA THR A 180 -12.19 16.18 15.13
C THR A 180 -10.99 15.60 15.86
N PHE A 181 -11.01 14.31 16.20
CA PHE A 181 -9.86 13.63 16.76
C PHE A 181 -9.35 12.58 15.80
N ALA A 182 -8.14 12.82 15.28
CA ALA A 182 -7.37 11.86 14.52
C ALA A 182 -7.42 10.49 15.22
N HIS A 183 -8.19 9.58 14.65
CA HIS A 183 -8.16 8.18 15.02
C HIS A 183 -6.80 7.64 14.59
N GLY A 184 -6.19 6.83 15.44
CA GLY A 184 -5.01 6.12 14.99
C GLY A 184 -4.30 5.21 15.95
N LEU A 185 -3.44 4.41 15.35
CA LEU A 185 -2.59 3.44 15.99
C LEU A 185 -1.13 3.80 15.68
N ASP A 186 -0.31 3.91 16.72
CA ASP A 186 1.15 3.85 16.59
C ASP A 186 1.59 2.45 17.04
N LEU A 187 2.01 1.62 16.10
CA LEU A 187 2.40 0.23 16.34
C LEU A 187 3.87 0.02 15.99
N ALA A 188 4.67 -0.35 16.99
CA ALA A 188 6.01 -0.89 16.80
C ALA A 188 6.02 -2.39 17.13
N ASN A 189 6.00 -3.25 16.12
CA ASN A 189 6.20 -4.69 16.28
C ASN A 189 7.68 -5.03 16.04
N ASN A 190 8.44 -5.17 17.11
CA ASN A 190 9.90 -5.37 17.05
C ASN A 190 10.26 -6.81 16.65
N SER A 191 11.54 -7.12 16.46
CA SER A 191 12.00 -8.40 15.88
C SER A 191 11.61 -9.68 16.63
N GLY A 192 11.39 -9.60 17.94
CA GLY A 192 10.82 -10.70 18.74
C GLY A 192 9.28 -10.74 18.75
N GLY A 193 8.65 -9.68 18.25
CA GLY A 193 7.21 -9.47 18.26
C GLY A 193 6.47 -10.37 17.27
N LYS A 194 5.43 -11.03 17.75
CA LYS A 194 4.46 -11.78 16.96
C LYS A 194 3.06 -11.25 17.22
N ILE A 195 2.35 -10.88 16.16
CA ILE A 195 0.94 -10.51 16.19
C ILE A 195 0.18 -11.47 15.26
N THR A 196 -0.83 -12.15 15.78
CA THR A 196 -1.63 -13.10 14.99
C THR A 196 -3.11 -12.93 15.25
N GLY A 197 -3.86 -12.68 14.17
CA GLY A 197 -5.31 -12.81 14.14
C GLY A 197 -5.76 -13.98 13.28
N MET A 198 -6.94 -14.50 13.58
CA MET A 198 -7.57 -15.53 12.76
C MET A 198 -8.43 -14.95 11.63
N LYS A 199 -8.71 -13.63 11.67
CA LYS A 199 -9.09 -12.83 10.51
C LYS A 199 -7.90 -11.97 10.08
N HIS A 200 -7.81 -10.72 10.54
CA HIS A 200 -6.69 -9.84 10.26
C HIS A 200 -5.64 -9.85 11.39
N GLY A 201 -4.36 -9.67 11.05
CA GLY A 201 -3.32 -9.47 12.05
C GLY A 201 -3.57 -8.22 12.88
N VAL A 202 -3.64 -7.08 12.18
CA VAL A 202 -3.99 -5.77 12.75
C VAL A 202 -5.00 -5.10 11.84
N THR A 203 -6.08 -4.58 12.42
CA THR A 203 -7.06 -3.76 11.70
C THR A 203 -7.35 -2.46 12.45
N GLY A 204 -7.72 -1.42 11.72
CA GLY A 204 -8.11 -0.16 12.32
C GLY A 204 -8.86 0.75 11.37
N GLU A 205 -9.12 1.96 11.85
CA GLU A 205 -9.73 3.08 11.12
C GLU A 205 -8.89 4.34 11.37
N GLY A 206 -8.92 5.29 10.44
CA GLY A 206 -8.18 6.54 10.54
C GLY A 206 -6.69 6.44 10.24
N LYS A 207 -5.89 7.37 10.80
CA LYS A 207 -4.43 7.41 10.59
C LYS A 207 -3.76 6.23 11.27
N ALA A 208 -2.68 5.72 10.71
CA ALA A 208 -1.84 4.78 11.44
C ALA A 208 -0.38 4.93 11.09
N ALA A 209 0.49 4.65 12.06
CA ALA A 209 1.92 4.54 11.89
C ALA A 209 2.33 3.14 12.36
N ILE A 210 2.79 2.31 11.44
CA ILE A 210 3.09 0.90 11.71
C ILE A 210 4.54 0.65 11.33
N SER A 211 5.38 0.32 12.30
CA SER A 211 6.75 -0.14 12.13
C SER A 211 6.83 -1.62 12.49
N ASN A 212 7.12 -2.46 11.52
CA ASN A 212 7.24 -3.91 11.69
C ASN A 212 8.66 -4.39 11.42
N ASN A 213 9.30 -4.99 12.42
CA ASN A 213 10.51 -5.79 12.30
C ASN A 213 10.30 -7.24 12.76
N GLY A 214 9.10 -7.57 13.27
CA GLY A 214 8.69 -8.92 13.69
C GLY A 214 7.71 -9.56 12.70
N ARG A 215 6.79 -10.39 13.20
CA ARG A 215 5.74 -11.03 12.38
C ARG A 215 4.36 -10.46 12.69
N ILE A 216 3.63 -10.05 11.66
CA ILE A 216 2.20 -9.73 11.70
C ILE A 216 1.49 -10.68 10.72
N GLU A 217 0.48 -11.41 11.20
CA GLU A 217 -0.20 -12.45 10.43
C GLU A 217 -1.72 -12.40 10.60
N GLY A 218 -2.44 -12.27 9.49
CA GLY A 218 -3.85 -12.62 9.35
C GLY A 218 -3.99 -14.02 8.76
N ARG A 219 -4.69 -14.93 9.45
CA ARG A 219 -4.85 -16.34 9.02
C ARG A 219 -6.18 -16.65 8.33
N GLY A 220 -6.98 -15.62 8.10
CA GLY A 220 -8.26 -15.68 7.41
C GLY A 220 -8.66 -14.28 6.98
N GLY A 221 -7.69 -13.53 6.46
CA GLY A 221 -7.78 -12.10 6.28
C GLY A 221 -6.42 -11.48 6.02
N SER A 222 -6.43 -10.16 5.81
CA SER A 222 -5.21 -9.39 5.59
C SER A 222 -4.23 -9.34 6.76
N GLY A 223 -2.94 -9.18 6.49
CA GLY A 223 -1.93 -8.94 7.54
C GLY A 223 -2.19 -7.62 8.26
N LEU A 224 -2.33 -6.55 7.47
CA LEU A 224 -2.81 -5.23 7.88
C LEU A 224 -4.09 -4.90 7.12
N ASN A 225 -5.07 -4.26 7.77
CA ASN A 225 -6.38 -3.97 7.20
C ASN A 225 -6.94 -2.61 7.66
N TRP A 226 -7.06 -1.66 6.75
CA TRP A 226 -7.58 -0.31 7.00
C TRP A 226 -8.69 0.02 6.00
N ASP A 227 -9.89 -0.43 6.36
CA ASP A 227 -11.07 -0.26 5.52
C ASP A 227 -11.61 1.17 5.63
N TRP A 228 -12.18 1.63 4.52
CA TRP A 228 -12.99 2.81 4.42
C TRP A 228 -14.22 2.68 5.32
N ASN A 229 -14.55 3.76 6.05
CA ASN A 229 -15.86 3.92 6.67
C ASN A 229 -16.70 4.91 5.85
N ALA A 230 -17.81 4.46 5.27
CA ALA A 230 -18.71 5.25 4.41
C ALA A 230 -19.26 6.52 5.08
N ALA A 231 -19.26 6.55 6.42
CA ALA A 231 -19.66 7.71 7.21
C ALA A 231 -18.57 8.79 7.29
N LEU A 232 -17.29 8.44 7.09
CA LEU A 232 -16.19 9.41 7.04
C LEU A 232 -16.27 10.15 5.71
N GLN A 233 -16.29 11.49 5.78
CA GLN A 233 -16.40 12.30 4.58
C GLN A 233 -15.17 12.09 3.69
N GLN A 234 -15.37 12.12 2.38
CA GLN A 234 -14.33 11.90 1.36
C GLN A 234 -13.15 12.90 1.46
N ASP A 235 -13.34 14.01 2.18
CA ASP A 235 -12.33 15.04 2.44
C ASP A 235 -11.37 14.67 3.60
N ASP A 236 -11.74 13.71 4.46
CA ASP A 236 -10.92 13.23 5.58
C ASP A 236 -10.07 12.02 5.17
N LYS A 237 -9.35 12.14 4.05
CA LYS A 237 -8.44 11.09 3.57
C LYS A 237 -7.33 10.84 4.58
N TYR A 238 -7.36 9.68 5.21
CA TYR A 238 -6.31 9.25 6.11
C TYR A 238 -5.13 8.63 5.35
N VAL A 239 -3.93 8.89 5.86
CA VAL A 239 -2.71 8.26 5.38
C VAL A 239 -2.28 7.21 6.38
N VAL A 240 -2.18 5.97 5.93
CA VAL A 240 -1.58 4.87 6.69
C VAL A 240 -0.09 4.80 6.32
N THR A 241 0.77 4.96 7.30
CA THR A 241 2.23 4.83 7.12
C THR A 241 2.68 3.47 7.58
N VAL A 242 3.31 2.71 6.68
CA VAL A 242 3.83 1.36 6.96
C VAL A 242 5.32 1.31 6.68
N VAL A 243 6.10 0.93 7.67
CA VAL A 243 7.53 0.62 7.54
C VAL A 243 7.73 -0.84 7.90
N ASN A 244 7.88 -1.70 6.89
CA ASN A 244 8.23 -3.10 7.09
C ASN A 244 9.75 -3.24 6.94
N GLY A 245 10.46 -3.28 8.07
CA GLY A 245 11.92 -3.40 8.12
C GLY A 245 12.41 -4.75 7.58
N LYS A 246 13.72 -4.88 7.38
CA LYS A 246 14.35 -6.03 6.70
C LYS A 246 13.98 -7.41 7.28
N ASP A 247 13.74 -7.49 8.58
CA ASP A 247 13.42 -8.72 9.30
C ASP A 247 11.89 -8.89 9.47
N GLY A 248 11.12 -7.85 9.10
CA GLY A 248 9.69 -7.78 9.22
C GLY A 248 8.98 -8.68 8.20
N VAL A 249 8.00 -9.42 8.69
CA VAL A 249 7.05 -10.19 7.86
C VAL A 249 5.63 -9.71 8.14
N ILE A 250 4.94 -9.30 7.09
CA ILE A 250 3.50 -9.06 7.10
C ILE A 250 2.88 -10.09 6.16
N SER A 251 1.90 -10.85 6.64
CA SER A 251 1.24 -11.85 5.80
C SER A 251 -0.26 -11.89 6.02
N GLY A 252 -1.02 -11.84 4.92
CA GLY A 252 -2.41 -12.25 4.88
C GLY A 252 -2.54 -13.66 4.32
N THR A 253 -3.57 -14.34 4.77
CA THR A 253 -3.99 -15.61 4.17
C THR A 253 -5.49 -15.66 4.17
N GLY A 254 -6.08 -15.67 2.98
CA GLY A 254 -7.51 -15.78 2.81
C GLY A 254 -7.93 -17.26 2.73
N ASP A 255 -9.20 -17.46 2.44
CA ASP A 255 -9.71 -18.75 2.00
C ASP A 255 -10.46 -18.61 0.68
N ALA A 256 -10.59 -19.71 -0.05
CA ALA A 256 -11.24 -19.72 -1.35
C ALA A 256 -12.76 -19.53 -1.30
N THR A 257 -13.35 -19.07 -0.20
CA THR A 257 -14.81 -19.01 -0.02
C THR A 257 -15.35 -17.65 0.45
N THR A 258 -14.65 -16.91 1.32
CA THR A 258 -15.26 -15.71 1.94
C THR A 258 -14.33 -14.57 2.32
N LEU A 259 -13.00 -14.76 2.32
CA LEU A 259 -12.08 -13.84 3.00
C LEU A 259 -11.02 -13.29 2.05
N ASP A 260 -10.75 -11.99 2.18
CA ASP A 260 -9.55 -11.32 1.64
C ASP A 260 -8.27 -11.97 2.20
N GLY A 261 -7.19 -11.92 1.43
CA GLY A 261 -5.96 -12.67 1.74
C GLY A 261 -4.71 -11.82 1.69
N ASP A 262 -4.88 -10.51 1.84
CA ASP A 262 -3.91 -9.53 1.37
C ASP A 262 -2.77 -9.32 2.37
N GLY A 263 -1.58 -9.00 1.87
CA GLY A 263 -0.48 -8.66 2.78
C GLY A 263 -0.85 -7.40 3.57
N VAL A 264 -1.15 -6.34 2.83
CA VAL A 264 -1.58 -5.05 3.35
C VAL A 264 -2.78 -4.58 2.53
N ASP A 265 -3.86 -4.27 3.22
CA ASP A 265 -5.11 -3.76 2.65
C ASP A 265 -5.40 -2.38 3.26
N VAL A 266 -5.42 -1.35 2.42
CA VAL A 266 -5.64 0.06 2.81
C VAL A 266 -6.44 0.76 1.71
N ASP A 267 -7.74 0.94 1.92
CA ASP A 267 -8.63 1.49 0.89
C ASP A 267 -8.21 2.87 0.36
N TYR A 268 -7.56 3.71 1.18
CA TYR A 268 -7.13 5.06 0.77
C TYR A 268 -5.62 5.15 0.50
N ILE A 269 -4.92 6.07 1.16
CA ILE A 269 -3.56 6.46 0.83
C ILE A 269 -2.62 5.70 1.75
N VAL A 270 -1.66 4.99 1.15
CA VAL A 270 -0.56 4.39 1.89
C VAL A 270 0.76 5.15 1.65
N ASN A 271 1.55 5.32 2.70
CA ASN A 271 2.96 5.63 2.61
C ASN A 271 3.75 4.40 3.09
N LEU A 272 4.17 3.56 2.17
CA LEU A 272 4.77 2.25 2.47
C LEU A 272 6.25 2.22 2.12
N THR A 273 7.08 1.83 3.08
CA THR A 273 8.48 1.43 2.85
C THR A 273 8.65 -0.02 3.25
N ASN A 274 8.97 -0.88 2.29
CA ASN A 274 9.23 -2.29 2.51
C ASN A 274 10.70 -2.62 2.24
N SER A 275 11.38 -3.11 3.27
CA SER A 275 12.68 -3.80 3.17
C SER A 275 12.59 -5.26 3.58
N GLY A 276 11.47 -5.66 4.20
CA GLY A 276 11.19 -7.03 4.63
C GLY A 276 10.39 -7.82 3.62
N THR A 277 9.47 -8.65 4.13
CA THR A 277 8.62 -9.53 3.33
C THR A 277 7.14 -9.22 3.56
N ILE A 278 6.40 -9.02 2.48
CA ILE A 278 4.94 -8.90 2.46
C ILE A 278 4.38 -10.03 1.60
N ILE A 279 3.47 -10.83 2.16
CA ILE A 279 2.92 -12.02 1.49
C ILE A 279 1.40 -11.96 1.52
N ALA A 280 0.79 -12.17 0.35
CA ALA A 280 -0.60 -12.51 0.21
C ALA A 280 -0.76 -13.93 -0.32
N LYS A 281 -1.68 -14.67 0.29
CA LYS A 281 -1.91 -16.06 -0.08
C LYS A 281 -3.37 -16.43 0.01
N ASP A 282 -3.91 -16.88 -1.11
CA ASP A 282 -5.27 -17.39 -1.29
C ASP A 282 -6.35 -16.36 -0.95
N SER A 283 -7.41 -16.34 -1.74
CA SER A 283 -8.59 -15.49 -1.51
C SER A 283 -9.72 -15.98 -2.41
N PHE A 284 -10.97 -15.66 -2.06
CA PHE A 284 -12.11 -15.91 -2.93
C PHE A 284 -12.02 -15.11 -4.23
N GLY A 285 -11.66 -13.82 -4.13
CA GLY A 285 -11.54 -12.89 -5.26
C GLY A 285 -10.07 -12.70 -5.63
N SER A 286 -9.45 -11.70 -5.03
CA SER A 286 -8.05 -11.35 -5.25
C SER A 286 -7.24 -11.55 -3.96
N ALA A 287 -6.02 -12.07 -4.09
CA ALA A 287 -5.05 -12.14 -3.00
C ALA A 287 -3.86 -11.26 -3.37
N ASP A 288 -3.77 -10.10 -2.74
CA ASP A 288 -2.90 -9.02 -3.19
C ASP A 288 -1.83 -8.68 -2.17
N GLY A 289 -0.57 -8.63 -2.63
CA GLY A 289 0.55 -8.30 -1.76
C GLY A 289 0.29 -6.98 -1.06
N LEU A 290 -0.12 -5.98 -1.84
CA LEU A 290 -0.74 -4.74 -1.39
C LEU A 290 -2.05 -4.52 -2.17
N ALA A 291 -3.16 -4.24 -1.48
CA ALA A 291 -4.40 -3.69 -2.05
C ALA A 291 -4.57 -2.27 -1.49
N ILE A 292 -4.43 -1.24 -2.35
CA ILE A 292 -4.29 0.15 -1.89
C ILE A 292 -5.01 1.19 -2.77
N GLY A 293 -5.50 2.27 -2.18
CA GLY A 293 -6.14 3.39 -2.88
C GLY A 293 -5.25 4.42 -3.58
N GLY A 294 -3.92 4.24 -3.51
CA GLY A 294 -2.91 5.17 -4.03
C GLY A 294 -1.83 5.51 -2.99
N GLY A 295 -1.04 6.55 -3.28
CA GLY A 295 0.00 7.05 -2.37
C GLY A 295 1.43 6.77 -2.84
N VAL A 296 2.30 6.32 -1.93
CA VAL A 296 3.72 6.09 -2.20
C VAL A 296 4.17 4.73 -1.68
N VAL A 297 4.80 3.94 -2.55
CA VAL A 297 5.41 2.65 -2.21
C VAL A 297 6.90 2.69 -2.56
N THR A 298 7.76 2.40 -1.58
CA THR A 298 9.20 2.15 -1.79
C THR A 298 9.50 0.72 -1.39
N ASN A 299 9.85 -0.12 -2.36
CA ASN A 299 10.14 -1.53 -2.16
C ASN A 299 11.62 -1.84 -2.44
N THR A 300 12.31 -2.27 -1.39
CA THR A 300 13.67 -2.85 -1.41
C THR A 300 13.66 -4.33 -0.98
N GLY A 301 12.53 -4.79 -0.42
CA GLY A 301 12.31 -6.16 0.04
C GLY A 301 11.50 -6.99 -0.94
N THR A 302 10.64 -7.86 -0.42
CA THR A 302 9.79 -8.77 -1.21
C THR A 302 8.33 -8.47 -0.98
N ILE A 303 7.56 -8.37 -2.06
CA ILE A 303 6.10 -8.33 -2.08
C ILE A 303 5.63 -9.44 -3.02
N THR A 304 4.92 -10.44 -2.50
CA THR A 304 4.49 -11.60 -3.28
C THR A 304 3.02 -11.92 -3.05
N ALA A 305 2.32 -12.24 -4.13
CA ALA A 305 0.93 -12.67 -4.13
C ALA A 305 0.77 -14.04 -4.81
N SER A 306 -0.09 -14.87 -4.25
CA SER A 306 -0.46 -16.15 -4.81
C SER A 306 -1.90 -16.49 -4.50
N ASN A 307 -2.61 -17.10 -5.45
CA ASN A 307 -3.97 -17.57 -5.24
C ASN A 307 -4.14 -18.96 -5.83
N SER A 308 -4.52 -19.93 -5.00
CA SER A 308 -4.82 -21.30 -5.45
C SER A 308 -6.20 -21.42 -6.12
N ASN A 309 -7.09 -20.43 -5.95
CA ASN A 309 -8.33 -20.35 -6.71
C ASN A 309 -8.03 -19.99 -8.17
N THR A 310 -8.31 -20.90 -9.10
CA THR A 310 -8.02 -20.71 -10.53
C THR A 310 -8.83 -19.58 -11.18
N ASN A 311 -9.93 -19.17 -10.56
CA ASN A 311 -10.72 -18.01 -10.99
C ASN A 311 -10.32 -16.73 -10.24
N GLY A 312 -9.56 -16.87 -9.15
CA GLY A 312 -9.09 -15.76 -8.36
C GLY A 312 -7.86 -15.09 -8.98
N GLN A 313 -7.62 -13.85 -8.58
CA GLN A 313 -6.48 -13.07 -9.01
C GLN A 313 -5.38 -13.07 -7.94
N ALA A 314 -4.17 -12.70 -8.35
CA ALA A 314 -3.03 -12.56 -7.47
C ALA A 314 -2.14 -11.40 -7.96
N TYR A 315 -2.30 -10.22 -7.36
CA TYR A 315 -1.52 -9.05 -7.73
C TYR A 315 -0.41 -8.80 -6.71
N GLY A 316 0.83 -8.63 -7.16
CA GLY A 316 1.88 -8.18 -6.25
C GLY A 316 1.49 -6.85 -5.60
N ILE A 317 0.97 -5.92 -6.40
CA ILE A 317 0.34 -4.68 -5.96
C ILE A 317 -0.93 -4.45 -6.80
N LEU A 318 -2.07 -4.25 -6.15
CA LEU A 318 -3.32 -3.74 -6.72
C LEU A 318 -3.53 -2.30 -6.23
N VAL A 319 -3.85 -1.40 -7.16
CA VAL A 319 -4.23 -0.03 -6.86
C VAL A 319 -5.61 0.27 -7.44
N ASP A 320 -6.64 0.44 -6.63
CA ASP A 320 -8.03 0.71 -7.04
C ASP A 320 -8.81 1.42 -5.92
N ASP A 321 -10.14 1.50 -5.98
CA ASP A 321 -10.98 2.06 -4.91
C ASP A 321 -11.51 1.00 -3.92
N SER A 322 -10.86 -0.17 -3.87
CA SER A 322 -11.29 -1.39 -3.17
C SER A 322 -12.63 -2.00 -3.65
N ASP A 323 -13.26 -1.42 -4.67
CA ASP A 323 -14.48 -1.91 -5.33
C ASP A 323 -14.28 -2.11 -6.85
N GLY A 324 -13.02 -2.10 -7.32
CA GLY A 324 -12.62 -2.31 -8.71
C GLY A 324 -12.77 -1.10 -9.64
N GLY A 325 -13.09 0.07 -9.10
CA GLY A 325 -13.11 1.37 -9.76
C GLY A 325 -11.78 2.12 -9.64
N ASN A 326 -11.82 3.43 -9.93
CA ASN A 326 -10.61 4.26 -9.99
C ASN A 326 -10.08 4.61 -8.60
N ALA A 327 -8.79 4.38 -8.39
CA ALA A 327 -8.07 4.72 -7.16
C ALA A 327 -8.28 6.17 -6.70
N PHE A 328 -8.36 6.34 -5.38
CA PHE A 328 -8.63 7.63 -4.73
C PHE A 328 -7.54 8.67 -4.92
N GLU A 329 -6.29 8.24 -5.10
CA GLU A 329 -5.13 9.08 -5.39
C GLU A 329 -4.18 8.41 -6.38
N ALA A 330 -3.30 9.21 -6.97
CA ALA A 330 -2.23 8.69 -7.81
C ALA A 330 -1.26 7.84 -6.99
N ILE A 331 -0.65 6.84 -7.62
CA ILE A 331 0.38 6.01 -7.00
C ILE A 331 1.77 6.34 -7.56
N ARG A 332 2.75 6.41 -6.65
CA ARG A 332 4.17 6.38 -7.00
C ARG A 332 4.84 5.16 -6.40
N ILE A 333 5.36 4.26 -7.24
CA ILE A 333 6.05 3.04 -6.83
C ILE A 333 7.53 3.16 -7.18
N THR A 334 8.43 2.94 -6.22
CA THR A 334 9.88 2.81 -6.45
C THR A 334 10.29 1.39 -6.07
N ASN A 335 10.83 0.62 -7.01
CA ASN A 335 11.16 -0.78 -6.82
C ASN A 335 12.64 -1.07 -7.11
N SER A 336 13.35 -1.45 -6.05
CA SER A 336 14.68 -2.07 -6.07
C SER A 336 14.68 -3.48 -5.47
N GLY A 337 13.53 -3.94 -4.96
CA GLY A 337 13.29 -5.28 -4.45
C GLY A 337 12.54 -6.19 -5.44
N THR A 338 11.78 -7.15 -4.92
CA THR A 338 10.94 -8.07 -5.70
C THR A 338 9.46 -7.74 -5.53
N ILE A 339 8.72 -7.68 -6.64
CA ILE A 339 7.26 -7.63 -6.69
C ILE A 339 6.78 -8.76 -7.60
N GLU A 340 5.92 -9.64 -7.11
CA GLU A 340 5.49 -10.82 -7.86
C GLU A 340 4.01 -11.16 -7.63
N GLY A 341 3.25 -11.26 -8.73
CA GLY A 341 1.95 -11.92 -8.74
C GLY A 341 2.05 -13.27 -9.45
N THR A 342 1.81 -14.36 -8.73
CA THR A 342 2.04 -15.73 -9.24
C THR A 342 0.79 -16.36 -9.85
N GLY A 343 0.97 -17.42 -10.66
CA GLY A 343 -0.13 -18.17 -11.27
C GLY A 343 -0.64 -17.56 -12.58
N SER A 344 -1.59 -18.24 -13.23
CA SER A 344 -2.08 -17.88 -14.58
C SER A 344 -2.82 -16.54 -14.64
N ASN A 345 -3.33 -16.05 -13.51
CA ASN A 345 -3.99 -14.75 -13.37
C ASN A 345 -3.11 -13.74 -12.61
N GLY A 346 -1.84 -14.09 -12.38
CA GLY A 346 -0.93 -13.27 -11.59
C GLY A 346 -0.38 -12.08 -12.38
N VAL A 347 -0.42 -10.89 -11.79
CA VAL A 347 0.18 -9.66 -12.35
C VAL A 347 1.11 -9.07 -11.29
N GLY A 348 2.27 -8.57 -11.68
CA GLY A 348 3.19 -7.94 -10.74
C GLY A 348 2.57 -6.69 -10.12
N ILE A 349 2.16 -5.74 -10.95
CA ILE A 349 1.49 -4.50 -10.54
C ILE A 349 0.28 -4.26 -11.43
N ARG A 350 -0.89 -4.01 -10.83
CA ARG A 350 -2.11 -3.60 -11.52
C ARG A 350 -2.64 -2.31 -10.91
N ILE A 351 -2.80 -1.29 -11.75
CA ILE A 351 -3.36 0.00 -11.36
C ILE A 351 -4.68 0.19 -12.13
N VAL A 352 -5.73 0.53 -11.39
CA VAL A 352 -7.03 0.95 -11.87
C VAL A 352 -7.22 2.39 -11.39
N SER A 353 -6.83 3.34 -12.23
CA SER A 353 -6.90 4.77 -11.94
C SER A 353 -7.00 5.54 -13.26
N ASP A 354 -7.47 6.79 -13.22
CA ASP A 354 -7.43 7.76 -14.33
C ASP A 354 -6.43 8.90 -14.09
N ARG A 355 -5.66 8.79 -13.01
CA ARG A 355 -4.65 9.77 -12.57
C ARG A 355 -3.31 9.47 -13.21
N GLU A 356 -2.39 10.44 -13.17
CA GLU A 356 -0.99 10.22 -13.57
C GLU A 356 -0.26 9.41 -12.50
N ASN A 357 0.06 8.16 -12.82
CA ASN A 357 0.79 7.24 -11.94
C ASN A 357 2.25 7.12 -12.39
N CYS A 358 3.11 6.74 -11.45
CA CYS A 358 4.53 6.59 -11.75
C CYS A 358 5.13 5.32 -11.15
N ILE A 359 5.86 4.56 -11.95
CA ILE A 359 6.66 3.41 -11.51
C ILE A 359 8.13 3.68 -11.82
N PHE A 360 9.00 3.55 -10.83
CA PHE A 360 10.45 3.72 -10.93
C PHE A 360 11.14 2.40 -10.62
N MET A 361 11.74 1.79 -11.64
CA MET A 361 12.56 0.58 -11.51
C MET A 361 14.02 0.97 -11.26
N GLU A 362 14.48 0.72 -10.03
CA GLU A 362 15.82 1.03 -9.51
C GLU A 362 16.63 -0.23 -9.22
N GLY A 363 16.62 -1.20 -10.14
CA GLY A 363 17.39 -2.45 -10.01
C GLY A 363 16.61 -3.66 -9.49
N GLY A 364 15.32 -3.52 -9.20
CA GLY A 364 14.46 -4.59 -8.68
C GLY A 364 13.94 -5.57 -9.73
N THR A 365 13.09 -6.50 -9.31
CA THR A 365 12.35 -7.42 -10.17
C THR A 365 10.84 -7.17 -10.06
N ILE A 366 10.14 -7.15 -11.20
CA ILE A 366 8.68 -7.27 -11.28
C ILE A 366 8.35 -8.50 -12.13
N THR A 367 7.51 -9.40 -11.61
CA THR A 367 7.08 -10.61 -12.32
C THR A 367 5.56 -10.76 -12.28
N GLY A 368 4.95 -11.05 -13.43
CA GLY A 368 3.55 -11.48 -13.49
C GLY A 368 3.41 -12.85 -14.14
N GLY A 369 2.85 -13.80 -13.38
CA GLY A 369 2.69 -15.19 -13.82
C GLY A 369 1.76 -15.38 -15.02
N SER A 370 0.88 -14.42 -15.29
CA SER A 370 0.01 -14.37 -16.49
C SER A 370 0.75 -13.97 -17.77
N GLY A 371 2.01 -13.54 -17.67
CA GLY A 371 2.76 -12.90 -18.75
C GLY A 371 2.59 -11.38 -18.81
N GLN A 372 1.74 -10.78 -17.97
CA GLN A 372 1.64 -9.33 -17.77
C GLN A 372 2.33 -8.94 -16.47
N ALA A 373 3.42 -8.18 -16.54
CA ALA A 373 4.14 -7.73 -15.36
C ALA A 373 3.49 -6.48 -14.74
N VAL A 374 3.06 -5.54 -15.58
CA VAL A 374 2.56 -4.23 -15.15
C VAL A 374 1.40 -3.79 -16.04
N VAL A 375 0.35 -3.27 -15.41
CA VAL A 375 -0.78 -2.59 -16.06
C VAL A 375 -1.00 -1.26 -15.32
N MET A 376 -0.81 -0.12 -16.00
CA MET A 376 -0.83 1.21 -15.37
C MET A 376 -2.20 1.89 -15.33
N GLY A 377 -3.17 1.39 -16.09
CA GLY A 377 -4.56 1.86 -16.03
C GLY A 377 -4.86 2.93 -17.08
N SER A 378 -5.51 4.01 -16.68
CA SER A 378 -5.72 5.20 -17.50
C SER A 378 -4.94 6.36 -16.90
N GLY A 379 -4.76 7.43 -17.67
CA GLY A 379 -4.06 8.62 -17.22
C GLY A 379 -2.81 8.85 -18.06
N ASP A 380 -2.07 9.89 -17.75
CA ASP A 380 -0.80 10.16 -18.43
C ASP A 380 0.34 9.56 -17.60
N ASP A 381 0.54 8.24 -17.69
CA ASP A 381 1.41 7.52 -16.76
C ASP A 381 2.89 7.53 -17.16
N VAL A 382 3.77 7.30 -16.17
CA VAL A 382 5.23 7.23 -16.38
C VAL A 382 5.81 5.92 -15.84
N PHE A 383 6.48 5.17 -16.72
CA PHE A 383 7.34 4.05 -16.32
C PHE A 383 8.80 4.43 -16.52
N SER A 384 9.55 4.62 -15.43
CA SER A 384 10.97 4.94 -15.44
C SER A 384 11.81 3.71 -15.13
N TYR A 385 12.80 3.41 -15.96
CA TYR A 385 13.65 2.23 -15.84
C TYR A 385 15.13 2.62 -15.82
N SER A 386 15.80 2.32 -14.71
CA SER A 386 17.24 2.52 -14.51
C SER A 386 18.01 1.20 -14.35
N GLY A 387 17.29 0.07 -14.21
CA GLY A 387 17.86 -1.27 -14.13
C GLY A 387 16.89 -2.28 -13.50
N GLY A 388 17.28 -3.55 -13.51
CA GLY A 388 16.51 -4.65 -12.92
C GLY A 388 15.87 -5.56 -13.95
N THR A 389 14.86 -6.33 -13.56
CA THR A 389 14.20 -7.32 -14.42
C THR A 389 12.70 -7.11 -14.44
N VAL A 390 12.09 -7.16 -15.63
CA VAL A 390 10.63 -7.15 -15.79
C VAL A 390 10.22 -8.42 -16.55
N ASN A 391 9.61 -9.37 -15.85
CA ASN A 391 9.18 -10.65 -16.39
C ASN A 391 7.70 -10.60 -16.75
N GLY A 392 7.42 -10.22 -18.00
CA GLY A 392 6.08 -10.00 -18.55
C GLY A 392 5.97 -8.64 -19.26
N SER A 393 4.86 -8.39 -19.95
CA SER A 393 4.64 -7.11 -20.63
C SER A 393 4.36 -5.96 -19.66
N VAL A 394 4.71 -4.74 -20.06
CA VAL A 394 4.32 -3.49 -19.40
C VAL A 394 3.28 -2.80 -20.28
N ASP A 395 2.09 -2.56 -19.74
CA ASP A 395 1.00 -1.88 -20.43
C ASP A 395 0.71 -0.53 -19.79
N GLY A 396 0.91 0.54 -20.53
CA GLY A 396 0.55 1.90 -20.11
C GLY A 396 -0.96 2.15 -20.10
N GLY A 397 -1.75 1.33 -20.79
CA GLY A 397 -3.19 1.50 -20.89
C GLY A 397 -3.61 2.80 -21.60
N ALA A 398 -4.70 3.42 -21.14
CA ALA A 398 -5.27 4.60 -21.80
C ALA A 398 -4.59 5.90 -21.38
N GLY A 399 -4.65 6.94 -22.22
CA GLY A 399 -3.97 8.21 -21.97
C GLY A 399 -2.54 8.26 -22.52
N PHE A 400 -1.80 9.33 -22.22
CA PHE A 400 -0.49 9.57 -22.83
C PHE A 400 0.64 9.07 -21.94
N ASN A 401 1.05 7.83 -22.18
CA ASN A 401 2.04 7.17 -21.33
C ASN A 401 3.47 7.35 -21.83
N ILE A 402 4.41 7.48 -20.90
CA ILE A 402 5.83 7.75 -21.15
C ILE A 402 6.69 6.64 -20.52
N MET A 403 7.52 6.01 -21.34
CA MET A 403 8.62 5.17 -20.91
C MET A 403 9.88 6.02 -20.82
N VAL A 404 10.53 6.05 -19.67
CA VAL A 404 11.77 6.79 -19.45
C VAL A 404 12.90 5.82 -19.11
N PHE A 405 13.94 5.81 -19.93
CA PHE A 405 15.18 5.10 -19.63
C PHE A 405 16.16 6.06 -18.95
N GLN A 406 16.65 5.65 -17.78
CA GLN A 406 17.62 6.40 -16.99
C GLN A 406 18.89 5.58 -16.81
N PRO A 407 19.70 5.42 -17.87
CA PRO A 407 20.97 4.71 -17.76
C PRO A 407 21.88 5.42 -16.76
N ALA A 408 22.51 4.63 -15.89
CA ALA A 408 23.61 5.10 -15.04
C ALA A 408 24.91 5.21 -15.86
N GLU A 409 26.06 5.01 -15.22
CA GLU A 409 27.38 4.97 -15.87
C GLU A 409 27.62 3.74 -16.77
N THR A 410 26.65 2.81 -16.86
CA THR A 410 26.76 1.54 -17.59
C THR A 410 25.64 1.40 -18.63
N ASP A 411 25.87 0.54 -19.62
CA ASP A 411 24.84 0.15 -20.58
C ASP A 411 23.62 -0.45 -19.89
N LEU A 412 22.44 -0.13 -20.41
CA LEU A 412 21.15 -0.56 -19.91
C LEU A 412 20.46 -1.42 -20.98
N THR A 413 20.07 -2.64 -20.64
CA THR A 413 19.29 -3.51 -21.54
C THR A 413 17.87 -3.67 -21.01
N PHE A 414 16.89 -3.59 -21.92
CA PHE A 414 15.48 -3.82 -21.60
C PHE A 414 14.88 -4.79 -22.63
N SER A 415 14.13 -5.79 -22.16
CA SER A 415 13.70 -6.92 -22.98
C SER A 415 12.25 -7.36 -22.74
N SER A 416 11.40 -6.44 -22.29
CA SER A 416 10.00 -6.71 -21.98
C SER A 416 9.11 -6.00 -22.99
N ASP A 417 8.03 -6.65 -23.42
CA ASP A 417 7.09 -6.03 -24.34
C ASP A 417 6.48 -4.76 -23.72
N LEU A 418 6.37 -3.71 -24.52
CA LEU A 418 5.77 -2.43 -24.14
C LEU A 418 4.45 -2.26 -24.89
N LYS A 419 3.40 -1.85 -24.20
CA LYS A 419 2.10 -1.54 -24.80
C LYS A 419 1.63 -0.15 -24.41
N ASN A 420 1.08 0.58 -25.38
CA ASN A 420 0.42 1.87 -25.19
C ASN A 420 1.32 2.97 -24.59
N PHE A 421 2.63 2.94 -24.89
CA PHE A 421 3.58 4.00 -24.57
C PHE A 421 3.76 4.96 -25.75
N HIS A 422 3.30 6.19 -25.58
CA HIS A 422 3.30 7.22 -26.61
C HIS A 422 4.63 7.96 -26.69
N SER A 423 5.46 7.87 -25.66
CA SER A 423 6.81 8.43 -25.68
C SER A 423 7.79 7.45 -25.06
N ILE A 424 8.93 7.27 -25.71
CA ILE A 424 10.10 6.58 -25.16
C ILE A 424 11.22 7.60 -25.11
N SER A 425 11.63 7.94 -23.89
CA SER A 425 12.62 8.97 -23.62
C SER A 425 13.85 8.37 -22.96
N ILE A 426 15.04 8.84 -23.33
CA ILE A 426 16.27 8.58 -22.58
C ILE A 426 16.64 9.87 -21.84
N GLN A 427 16.65 9.79 -20.52
CA GLN A 427 16.97 10.91 -19.62
C GLN A 427 18.13 10.52 -18.70
N GLY A 428 19.20 11.32 -18.68
CA GLY A 428 20.31 11.16 -17.75
C GLY A 428 20.90 12.52 -17.39
N SER A 429 21.18 12.73 -16.11
CA SER A 429 21.79 13.97 -15.59
C SER A 429 23.29 14.09 -15.91
N SER A 430 23.92 12.97 -16.27
CA SER A 430 25.30 12.88 -16.72
C SER A 430 25.51 11.55 -17.42
N LEU A 431 25.13 11.41 -18.70
CA LEU A 431 25.64 10.28 -19.47
C LEU A 431 27.16 10.50 -19.55
N SER A 432 27.94 9.65 -18.88
CA SER A 432 29.33 9.53 -19.24
C SER A 432 29.42 9.22 -20.74
N PRO A 433 30.43 9.72 -21.46
CA PRO A 433 30.56 9.45 -22.88
C PRO A 433 30.62 7.94 -23.13
N GLY A 434 29.51 7.32 -23.57
CA GLY A 434 29.47 5.91 -23.94
C GLY A 434 28.29 5.08 -23.40
N ALA A 435 27.52 5.54 -22.41
CA ALA A 435 26.38 4.76 -21.91
C ALA A 435 25.27 4.63 -22.98
N SER A 436 24.87 3.39 -23.28
CA SER A 436 23.82 3.08 -24.25
C SER A 436 22.59 2.43 -23.60
N VAL A 437 21.43 2.62 -24.22
CA VAL A 437 20.21 1.86 -23.90
C VAL A 437 19.96 0.91 -25.06
N THR A 438 19.91 -0.39 -24.79
CA THR A 438 19.59 -1.41 -25.78
C THR A 438 18.20 -1.98 -25.49
N LEU A 439 17.29 -1.85 -26.46
CA LEU A 439 16.03 -2.58 -26.47
C LEU A 439 16.25 -3.89 -27.22
N GLU A 440 15.92 -5.02 -26.59
CA GLU A 440 16.29 -6.33 -27.10
C GLU A 440 15.12 -7.33 -27.05
N ASN A 441 14.85 -7.98 -28.19
CA ASN A 441 13.90 -9.09 -28.31
C ASN A 441 12.49 -8.76 -27.78
N LEU A 442 12.00 -7.56 -28.07
CA LEU A 442 10.69 -7.09 -27.58
C LEU A 442 9.82 -6.52 -28.69
N THR A 443 8.52 -6.48 -28.42
CA THR A 443 7.51 -5.78 -29.22
C THR A 443 7.02 -4.53 -28.47
N ILE A 444 6.98 -3.40 -29.18
CA ILE A 444 6.33 -2.17 -28.78
C ILE A 444 5.00 -2.10 -29.52
N THR A 445 3.89 -2.26 -28.82
CA THR A 445 2.54 -2.18 -29.40
C THR A 445 1.90 -0.84 -29.07
N LEU A 446 1.33 -0.18 -30.08
CA LEU A 446 0.54 1.04 -29.91
C LEU A 446 -0.85 0.82 -30.51
N ASP A 447 -1.89 1.02 -29.70
CA ASP A 447 -3.24 1.19 -30.21
C ASP A 447 -3.38 2.59 -30.81
N MET A 448 -3.69 2.66 -32.10
CA MET A 448 -3.87 3.93 -32.79
C MET A 448 -5.13 4.69 -32.37
N ALA A 449 -6.08 4.02 -31.70
CA ALA A 449 -7.23 4.67 -31.09
C ALA A 449 -6.87 5.52 -29.87
N SER A 450 -5.72 5.27 -29.22
CA SER A 450 -5.26 6.08 -28.08
C SER A 450 -4.57 7.39 -28.48
N LEU A 451 -4.34 7.60 -29.78
CA LEU A 451 -3.62 8.75 -30.30
C LEU A 451 -4.54 9.99 -30.42
N SER A 452 -4.13 11.13 -29.83
CA SER A 452 -4.83 12.41 -29.95
C SER A 452 -4.03 13.43 -30.77
N GLN A 453 -4.70 14.40 -31.39
CA GLN A 453 -4.04 15.47 -32.15
C GLN A 453 -3.32 16.49 -31.26
N ASP A 454 -3.72 16.61 -30.00
CA ASP A 454 -3.18 17.59 -29.05
C ASP A 454 -1.87 17.14 -28.39
N LYS A 455 -1.47 15.87 -28.59
CA LYS A 455 -0.24 15.27 -28.07
C LYS A 455 0.59 14.63 -29.21
N PRO A 456 1.93 14.53 -29.09
CA PRO A 456 2.74 13.90 -30.14
C PRO A 456 2.37 12.42 -30.29
N LEU A 457 2.00 11.97 -31.49
CA LEU A 457 1.44 10.62 -31.72
C LEU A 457 2.32 9.45 -31.23
N PHE A 458 3.63 9.53 -31.47
CA PHE A 458 4.63 8.68 -30.85
C PHE A 458 5.96 9.43 -30.93
N SER A 459 6.77 9.43 -29.88
CA SER A 459 8.07 10.11 -29.88
C SER A 459 9.16 9.20 -29.32
N LEU A 460 10.28 9.07 -30.03
CA LEU A 460 11.54 8.62 -29.41
C LEU A 460 12.44 9.83 -29.20
N GLU A 461 12.74 10.12 -27.94
CA GLU A 461 13.49 11.30 -27.55
C GLU A 461 14.77 10.91 -26.80
N GLY A 462 15.90 11.42 -27.27
CA GLY A 462 17.17 11.36 -26.54
C GLY A 462 17.54 12.77 -26.09
N ASN A 463 17.92 12.94 -24.81
CA ASN A 463 18.50 14.21 -24.37
C ASN A 463 19.90 14.39 -24.98
N SER A 464 19.93 15.11 -26.10
CA SER A 464 21.09 15.32 -26.99
C SER A 464 22.29 16.12 -26.42
N THR A 465 22.42 16.27 -25.10
CA THR A 465 23.57 16.97 -24.50
C THR A 465 24.75 16.06 -24.16
N ALA A 466 24.55 14.74 -24.11
CA ALA A 466 25.62 13.77 -23.91
C ALA A 466 25.42 12.52 -24.79
N SER A 467 26.53 11.96 -25.25
CA SER A 467 26.69 11.00 -26.35
C SER A 467 26.17 9.57 -26.08
N GLY A 468 25.00 9.42 -25.45
CA GLY A 468 24.33 8.12 -25.32
C GLY A 468 23.59 7.71 -26.59
N SER A 469 23.53 6.41 -26.85
CA SER A 469 22.83 5.83 -28.02
C SER A 469 21.65 4.98 -27.58
N LEU A 470 20.51 5.10 -28.28
CA LEU A 470 19.43 4.11 -28.24
C LEU A 470 19.71 3.08 -29.34
N LEU A 471 19.77 1.81 -28.98
CA LEU A 471 20.04 0.68 -29.87
C LEU A 471 18.85 -0.27 -29.88
N PHE A 472 18.55 -0.82 -31.05
CA PHE A 472 17.51 -1.82 -31.24
C PHE A 472 18.13 -3.14 -31.68
N ASN A 473 17.84 -4.21 -30.96
CA ASN A 473 18.22 -5.57 -31.33
C ASN A 473 16.97 -6.45 -31.41
N ASN A 474 16.52 -6.78 -32.62
CA ASN A 474 15.32 -7.59 -32.85
C ASN A 474 14.08 -6.98 -32.16
N VAL A 475 13.79 -5.71 -32.46
CA VAL A 475 12.67 -4.96 -31.89
C VAL A 475 11.61 -4.70 -32.96
N ILE A 476 10.35 -4.91 -32.61
CA ILE A 476 9.20 -4.63 -33.48
C ILE A 476 8.38 -3.49 -32.89
N LEU A 477 8.16 -2.42 -33.65
CA LEU A 477 7.10 -1.43 -33.39
C LEU A 477 5.85 -1.84 -34.17
N GLN A 478 4.79 -2.23 -33.45
CA GLN A 478 3.52 -2.65 -34.01
C GLN A 478 2.44 -1.59 -33.75
N LEU A 479 1.89 -1.06 -34.83
CA LEU A 479 0.75 -0.13 -34.80
C LEU A 479 -0.54 -0.91 -35.08
N MET A 480 -1.50 -0.84 -34.15
CA MET A 480 -2.76 -1.57 -34.20
C MET A 480 -3.97 -0.62 -34.26
N GLY A 481 -5.10 -1.09 -34.80
CA GLY A 481 -6.35 -0.31 -34.84
C GLY A 481 -6.49 0.71 -35.99
N THR A 482 -7.66 1.34 -36.07
CA THR A 482 -7.97 2.41 -37.04
C THR A 482 -7.89 3.78 -36.35
N PRO A 483 -7.28 4.80 -36.98
CA PRO A 483 -7.21 6.12 -36.38
C PRO A 483 -8.48 6.90 -36.69
N ASP A 484 -9.51 6.77 -35.86
CA ASP A 484 -10.80 7.44 -36.11
C ASP A 484 -10.71 8.98 -36.01
N ALA A 485 -9.61 9.53 -35.44
CA ALA A 485 -9.45 10.95 -35.12
C ALA A 485 -8.21 11.63 -35.75
N LEU A 486 -7.41 10.97 -36.58
CA LEU A 486 -6.18 11.57 -37.13
C LEU A 486 -6.41 12.26 -38.48
N PRO A 487 -5.82 13.45 -38.72
CA PRO A 487 -5.94 14.14 -39.98
C PRO A 487 -5.07 13.43 -41.01
N VAL A 488 -5.71 12.74 -41.96
CA VAL A 488 -5.06 12.29 -43.18
C VAL A 488 -4.79 13.50 -44.07
N ASP A 489 -3.55 13.62 -44.57
CA ASP A 489 -3.26 14.63 -45.58
C ASP A 489 -4.01 14.32 -46.90
N GLY A 490 -3.92 15.21 -47.89
CA GLY A 490 -4.55 15.01 -49.20
C GLY A 490 -4.08 13.75 -49.96
N SER A 491 -3.08 13.02 -49.45
CA SER A 491 -2.59 11.74 -49.96
C SER A 491 -2.94 10.53 -49.09
N GLY A 492 -3.63 10.72 -47.95
CA GLY A 492 -4.01 9.67 -47.01
C GLY A 492 -2.92 9.28 -46.02
N MET A 493 -1.88 10.10 -45.87
CA MET A 493 -0.72 9.80 -45.04
C MET A 493 -0.84 10.44 -43.66
N VAL A 494 -0.39 9.73 -42.63
CA VAL A 494 -0.07 10.30 -41.30
C VAL A 494 1.40 10.05 -40.98
N TYR A 495 2.15 11.10 -40.67
CA TYR A 495 3.58 11.00 -40.33
C TYR A 495 3.81 11.10 -38.81
N PHE A 496 4.42 10.07 -38.25
CA PHE A 496 4.89 9.96 -36.88
C PHE A 496 6.35 10.39 -36.81
N LYS A 497 6.70 11.27 -35.88
CA LYS A 497 8.10 11.68 -35.68
C LYS A 497 8.81 10.60 -34.85
N LEU A 498 9.65 9.81 -35.50
CA LEU A 498 10.39 8.75 -34.82
C LEU A 498 11.65 9.23 -34.10
N ALA A 499 12.30 10.34 -34.44
CA ALA A 499 13.58 10.67 -33.80
C ALA A 499 13.93 12.17 -33.78
N GLY A 500 14.68 12.57 -32.74
CA GLY A 500 15.55 13.74 -32.74
C GLY A 500 16.96 13.43 -33.26
N ASN A 501 17.83 14.43 -33.33
CA ASN A 501 19.22 14.24 -33.78
C ASN A 501 19.96 13.23 -32.89
N GLY A 502 20.53 12.16 -33.50
CA GLY A 502 21.46 11.24 -32.82
C GLY A 502 20.94 9.83 -32.50
N ILE A 503 19.70 9.48 -32.85
CA ILE A 503 19.14 8.13 -32.67
C ILE A 503 19.29 7.32 -33.96
N SER A 504 19.89 6.13 -33.88
CA SER A 504 19.89 5.16 -34.99
C SER A 504 18.61 4.32 -34.95
N LEU A 505 17.95 4.16 -36.09
CA LEU A 505 16.79 3.27 -36.24
C LEU A 505 17.19 1.87 -36.75
N GLU A 506 18.49 1.60 -36.83
CA GLU A 506 19.00 0.28 -37.21
C GLU A 506 18.55 -0.79 -36.20
N GLY A 507 17.96 -1.88 -36.70
CA GLY A 507 17.44 -2.97 -35.88
C GLY A 507 15.98 -2.81 -35.42
N LEU A 508 15.32 -1.69 -35.73
CA LEU A 508 13.89 -1.49 -35.51
C LEU A 508 13.08 -1.91 -36.74
N GLU A 509 12.19 -2.88 -36.58
CA GLU A 509 11.17 -3.23 -37.57
C GLU A 509 9.85 -2.52 -37.24
N VAL A 510 9.19 -1.93 -38.24
CA VAL A 510 7.87 -1.30 -38.07
C VAL A 510 6.80 -2.10 -38.81
N ARG A 511 5.70 -2.41 -38.13
CA ARG A 511 4.54 -3.17 -38.65
C ARG A 511 3.24 -2.44 -38.38
N THR A 512 2.26 -2.61 -39.27
CA THR A 512 0.89 -2.11 -39.11
C THR A 512 -0.10 -3.26 -39.27
N GLU A 513 -1.16 -3.29 -38.48
CA GLU A 513 -2.33 -4.13 -38.78
C GLU A 513 -3.06 -3.63 -40.05
N GLY A 514 -3.76 -4.52 -40.76
CA GLY A 514 -4.55 -4.12 -41.94
C GLY A 514 -3.75 -3.78 -43.21
N GLY A 515 -2.43 -4.02 -43.24
CA GLY A 515 -1.57 -3.91 -44.43
C GLY A 515 -1.40 -2.50 -45.00
N TYR A 516 -1.54 -1.48 -44.16
CA TYR A 516 -1.23 -0.10 -44.53
C TYR A 516 0.20 0.02 -45.08
N LYS A 517 0.38 0.81 -46.14
CA LYS A 517 1.74 1.07 -46.65
C LYS A 517 2.48 2.02 -45.74
N LEU A 518 3.73 1.69 -45.42
CA LEU A 518 4.66 2.55 -44.70
C LEU A 518 5.46 3.43 -45.67
N ASP A 519 5.69 4.68 -45.28
CA ASP A 519 6.60 5.62 -45.93
C ASP A 519 7.69 6.06 -44.96
N MET A 520 8.93 5.64 -45.20
CA MET A 520 10.09 6.04 -44.40
C MET A 520 11.00 7.03 -45.14
N SER A 521 10.48 7.69 -46.19
CA SER A 521 11.27 8.58 -47.06
C SER A 521 11.69 9.90 -46.40
N ARG A 522 11.11 10.23 -45.25
CA ARG A 522 11.39 11.45 -44.49
C ARG A 522 12.24 11.13 -43.26
N ASP A 523 13.47 11.64 -43.23
CA ASP A 523 14.41 11.42 -42.11
C ASP A 523 13.77 11.76 -40.75
N GLY A 524 13.77 10.79 -39.84
CA GLY A 524 13.19 10.93 -38.50
C GLY A 524 11.66 10.82 -38.44
N TYR A 525 11.00 10.37 -39.51
CA TYR A 525 9.56 10.14 -39.55
C TYR A 525 9.19 8.77 -40.14
N VAL A 526 8.06 8.21 -39.70
CA VAL A 526 7.34 7.12 -40.37
C VAL A 526 5.99 7.66 -40.82
N GLY A 527 5.70 7.59 -42.12
CA GLY A 527 4.39 7.79 -42.69
C GLY A 527 3.61 6.47 -42.72
N VAL A 528 2.32 6.49 -42.39
CA VAL A 528 1.39 5.38 -42.61
C VAL A 528 0.33 5.83 -43.59
N ASN A 529 0.10 5.04 -44.65
CA ASN A 529 -0.86 5.33 -45.71
C ASN A 529 -2.19 4.62 -45.45
N PHE A 530 -3.24 5.38 -45.17
CA PHE A 530 -4.59 4.87 -44.91
C PHE A 530 -5.46 4.72 -46.17
N ASN A 531 -4.98 5.18 -47.33
CA ASN A 531 -5.68 5.02 -48.60
C ASN A 531 -5.42 3.66 -49.27
N THR A 532 -4.62 2.78 -48.66
CA THR A 532 -4.34 1.47 -49.24
C THR A 532 -5.44 0.48 -48.88
N PRO A 533 -6.06 -0.21 -49.86
CA PRO A 533 -7.04 -1.25 -49.58
C PRO A 533 -6.38 -2.40 -48.79
N GLU A 534 -7.13 -3.03 -47.87
CA GLU A 534 -6.72 -4.20 -47.09
C GLU A 534 -5.87 -5.18 -47.92
N PRO A 535 -4.80 -5.78 -47.37
CA PRO A 535 -3.85 -6.55 -48.14
C PRO A 535 -4.49 -7.86 -48.59
N ALA A 536 -4.67 -8.00 -49.90
CA ALA A 536 -4.39 -9.27 -50.53
C ALA A 536 -2.88 -9.54 -50.33
N ALA A 537 -2.56 -10.34 -49.32
CA ALA A 537 -1.26 -10.94 -48.98
C ALA A 537 -0.06 -10.47 -49.84
N ALA A 538 0.70 -9.49 -49.36
CA ALA A 538 2.05 -9.23 -49.85
C ALA A 538 3.06 -9.78 -48.84
N ALA A 539 3.73 -10.86 -49.24
CA ALA A 539 4.78 -11.51 -48.47
C ALA A 539 6.00 -10.60 -48.26
N LEU A 540 6.46 -10.58 -47.00
CA LEU A 540 7.80 -10.34 -46.48
C LEU A 540 8.90 -9.99 -47.51
N GLY A 541 9.40 -8.75 -47.42
CA GLY A 541 10.74 -8.38 -47.87
C GLY A 541 11.49 -7.76 -46.71
N LEU A 542 12.43 -8.51 -46.12
CA LEU A 542 13.46 -8.02 -45.20
C LEU A 542 14.12 -6.77 -45.83
N PHE A 543 13.88 -5.58 -45.27
CA PHE A 543 14.69 -4.40 -45.57
C PHE A 543 15.37 -3.93 -44.30
N GLY A 544 16.57 -4.47 -44.05
CA GLY A 544 17.56 -3.78 -43.25
C GLY A 544 18.08 -2.59 -44.06
N PHE A 545 17.68 -1.37 -43.70
CA PHE A 545 18.29 -0.17 -44.26
C PHE A 545 19.49 0.25 -43.40
N SER A 546 20.70 0.07 -43.95
CA SER A 546 21.90 0.74 -43.46
C SER A 546 21.83 2.22 -43.83
N LEU A 547 21.80 3.11 -42.83
CA LEU A 547 21.78 4.56 -42.97
C LEU A 547 23.16 5.15 -43.36
N SER A 548 23.88 4.53 -44.29
CA SER A 548 25.23 4.95 -44.71
C SER A 548 25.35 5.41 -46.17
N MET A 549 24.28 5.41 -46.98
CA MET A 549 24.39 5.70 -48.42
C MET A 549 23.51 6.84 -48.98
N LEU A 550 23.18 7.87 -48.20
CA LEU A 550 22.60 9.11 -48.75
C LEU A 550 23.48 10.37 -48.55
N ARG A 551 24.79 10.24 -48.75
CA ARG A 551 25.68 11.38 -49.04
C ARG A 551 26.46 11.13 -50.33
N ARG A 552 25.81 11.30 -51.47
CA ARG A 552 26.42 11.73 -52.76
C ARG A 552 25.36 11.68 -53.86
N ARG A 553 24.69 12.81 -54.10
CA ARG A 553 24.31 13.31 -55.43
C ARG A 553 23.62 14.67 -55.32
N ARG A 554 24.43 15.67 -54.98
CA ARG A 554 24.21 17.05 -55.45
C ARG A 554 25.56 17.64 -55.80
N THR A 555 25.99 17.37 -57.03
CA THR A 555 26.79 18.27 -57.89
C THR A 555 26.99 17.61 -59.25
N ALA A 556 26.90 18.42 -60.30
CA ALA A 556 27.14 18.17 -61.74
C ALA A 556 25.90 17.85 -62.61
N ALA A 557 25.15 18.91 -62.93
CA ALA A 557 24.77 19.42 -64.26
C ALA A 557 23.51 20.28 -64.14
#